data_AF-A0A919BMW1-F1
#
_entry.id   AF-A0A919BMW1-F1
#
_cell.length_a   1.000
_cell.length_b   1.000
_cell.length_c   1.000
_cell.angle_alpha   90.00
_cell.angle_beta   90.00
_cell.angle_gamma   90.00
#
_symmetry.space_group_name_H-M   'P 1'
#
loop_
_entity.id
_entity.type
_entity.pdbx_description
1 polymer ?
#
loop_
_entity_poly.entity_id
_entity_poly.type
_entity_poly.pdbx_seq_one_letter_code
_entity_poly.pdbx_strand_id
1 'polypeptide(L)' 'MVVTTGQPHPSNWLGVEAEPVRPDHVAASIKEALAQGWEPAGSGSPFLLDQSATFVPSP' A
#
# COMPACT_ATOMS: atom_id res chain seq x y z
N MET A 1 -7.96 6.41 -3.70
CA MET A 1 -7.61 5.09 -3.17
C MET A 1 -6.80 5.26 -1.90
N VAL A 2 -6.92 4.33 -0.97
CA VAL A 2 -6.10 4.22 0.24
C VAL A 2 -5.54 2.79 0.31
N VAL A 3 -4.26 2.65 0.63
CA VAL A 3 -3.58 1.35 0.76
C VAL A 3 -3.13 1.15 2.19
N THR A 4 -3.48 0.01 2.79
CA THR A 4 -2.99 -0.41 4.11
C THR A 4 -1.87 -1.41 3.91
N THR A 5 -0.63 -1.05 4.27
CA THR A 5 0.56 -1.90 4.09
C THR A 5 0.91 -2.72 5.32
N GLY A 6 0.37 -2.38 6.50
CA GLY A 6 0.75 -2.99 7.78
C GLY A 6 2.18 -2.67 8.24
N GLN A 7 2.94 -1.88 7.48
CA GLN A 7 4.32 -1.52 7.83
C GLN A 7 4.36 -0.47 8.93
N PRO A 8 5.22 -0.64 9.95
CA PRO A 8 5.45 0.40 10.94
C PRO A 8 6.04 1.65 10.27
N HIS A 9 5.63 2.83 10.75
CA HIS A 9 6.23 4.07 10.26
C HIS A 9 7.70 4.15 10.74
N PRO A 10 8.69 4.42 9.86
CA PRO A 10 10.11 4.39 10.21
C PRO A 10 10.50 5.30 11.37
N SER A 11 9.82 6.43 11.54
CA SER A 11 10.10 7.37 12.64
C SER A 11 9.45 7.00 13.98
N ASN A 12 8.70 5.90 14.08
CA ASN A 12 7.83 5.63 15.23
C ASN A 12 8.11 4.31 15.97
N TRP A 13 9.22 3.62 15.68
CA TRP A 13 9.48 2.31 16.28
C TRP A 13 10.87 2.13 16.88
N LEU A 14 10.89 1.86 18.18
CA LEU A 14 12.02 1.25 18.88
C LEU A 14 11.91 -0.28 18.72
N GLY A 15 12.84 -0.91 18.02
CA GLY A 15 13.02 -2.37 18.05
C GLY A 15 12.33 -3.19 16.94
N VAL A 16 11.73 -2.57 15.93
CA VAL A 16 11.23 -3.27 14.72
C VAL A 16 11.80 -2.56 13.49
N GLU A 17 12.44 -3.32 12.59
CA GLU A 17 12.92 -2.79 11.31
C GLU A 17 11.70 -2.38 10.47
N ALA A 18 11.64 -1.10 10.13
CA ALA A 18 10.54 -0.51 9.38
C ALA A 18 10.98 -0.30 7.95
N GLU A 19 10.33 -0.99 7.01
CA GLU A 19 10.65 -0.85 5.60
C GLU A 19 9.86 0.32 5.00
N PRO A 20 10.53 1.32 4.41
CA PRO A 20 9.85 2.45 3.80
C PRO A 20 9.02 1.98 2.60
N VAL A 21 7.87 2.63 2.41
CA VAL A 21 7.08 2.42 1.18
C VAL A 21 7.84 3.05 0.01
N ARG A 22 8.36 2.20 -0.89
CA ARG A 22 9.10 2.59 -2.09
C ARG A 22 8.15 2.89 -3.26
N PRO A 23 8.56 3.70 -4.25
CA PRO A 23 7.76 3.96 -5.46
C PRO A 23 7.31 2.68 -6.20
N ASP A 24 8.14 1.64 -6.24
CA ASP A 24 7.78 0.35 -6.84
C ASP A 24 6.60 -0.34 -6.13
N HIS A 25 6.51 -0.23 -4.80
CA HIS A 25 5.37 -0.75 -4.03
C HIS A 25 4.09 -0.01 -4.43
N VAL A 26 4.15 1.31 -4.58
CA VAL A 26 3.01 2.12 -5.03
C VAL A 26 2.54 1.71 -6.42
N ALA A 27 3.49 1.51 -7.35
CA ALA A 27 3.16 1.06 -8.71
C ALA A 27 2.51 -0.33 -8.73
N ALA A 28 2.94 -1.24 -7.86
CA ALA A 28 2.33 -2.56 -7.72
C ALA A 28 0.89 -2.46 -7.16
N SER A 29 0.67 -1.69 -6.09
CA SER A 29 -0.66 -1.48 -5.50
C SER A 29 -1.63 -0.83 -6.50
N ILE A 30 -1.17 0.09 -7.33
CA ILE A 30 -2.00 0.69 -8.39
C ILE A 30 -2.45 -0.35 -9.41
N LYS A 31 -1.52 -1.21 -9.88
CA LYS A 31 -1.86 -2.28 -10.84
C LYS A 31 -2.87 -3.26 -10.25
N GLU A 32 -2.68 -3.64 -8.98
CA GLU A 32 -3.60 -4.53 -8.28
C GLU A 32 -4.98 -3.90 -8.11
N ALA A 33 -5.06 -2.64 -7.68
CA ALA A 33 -6.32 -1.93 -7.55
C ALA A 33 -7.07 -1.81 -8.88
N LEU A 34 -6.35 -1.49 -9.97
CA LEU A 34 -6.93 -1.48 -11.31
C LEU A 34 -7.51 -2.86 -11.68
N ALA A 35 -6.79 -3.94 -11.38
CA ALA A 35 -7.27 -5.31 -11.61
C ALA A 35 -8.49 -5.67 -10.75
N GLN A 36 -8.65 -5.06 -9.57
CA GLN A 36 -9.81 -5.22 -8.70
C GLN A 36 -10.97 -4.26 -9.04
N GLY A 37 -10.87 -3.50 -10.12
CA GLY A 37 -11.94 -2.62 -10.60
C GLY A 37 -11.92 -1.21 -10.00
N TRP A 38 -10.79 -0.77 -9.43
CA TRP A 38 -10.63 0.62 -9.07
C TRP A 38 -10.62 1.51 -10.32
N GLU A 39 -11.51 2.51 -10.35
CA GLU A 39 -11.52 3.55 -11.38
C GLU A 39 -10.92 4.85 -10.83
N PRO A 40 -9.76 5.32 -11.33
CA PRO A 40 -9.08 6.49 -10.80
C PRO A 40 -9.89 7.79 -10.90
N ALA A 41 -10.69 7.93 -11.95
CA ALA A 41 -11.58 9.07 -12.17
C ALA A 41 -12.99 8.86 -11.61
N GLY A 42 -13.26 7.68 -11.03
CA GLY A 42 -14.55 7.37 -10.43
C GLY A 42 -14.82 8.26 -9.22
N SER A 43 -16.00 8.86 -9.17
CA SER A 43 -16.48 9.63 -8.01
C SER A 43 -17.11 8.69 -6.98
N GLY A 44 -16.85 8.94 -5.69
CA GLY A 44 -17.38 8.14 -4.60
C GLY A 44 -16.39 7.95 -3.46
N SER A 45 -16.65 6.95 -2.62
CA SER A 45 -15.77 6.60 -1.52
C SER A 45 -14.39 6.13 -2.03
N PRO A 46 -13.30 6.40 -1.31
CA PRO A 46 -11.98 5.91 -1.69
C PRO A 46 -11.98 4.39 -1.81
N PHE A 47 -11.43 3.88 -2.90
CA PHE A 47 -11.12 2.45 -3.01
C PHE A 47 -10.11 2.06 -1.93
N LEU A 48 -10.44 1.04 -1.14
CA LEU A 48 -9.59 0.56 -0.05
C LEU A 48 -8.91 -0.72 -0.48
N LEU A 49 -7.58 -0.73 -0.42
CA LEU A 49 -6.77 -1.90 -0.71
C LEU A 49 -6.01 -2.31 0.56
N ASP A 50 -6.35 -3.47 1.12
CA ASP A 50 -5.63 -4.03 2.26
C ASP A 50 -4.55 -4.99 1.76
N GLN A 51 -3.30 -4.60 1.97
CA GLN A 51 -2.11 -5.41 1.66
C GLN A 51 -1.35 -5.75 2.94
N SER A 52 -1.95 -5.56 4.12
CA SER A 52 -1.25 -5.75 5.41
C SER A 52 -0.67 -7.16 5.58
N ALA A 53 -1.32 -8.16 4.97
CA ALA A 53 -0.89 -9.56 5.00
C ALA A 53 0.08 -9.94 3.87
N THR A 54 0.11 -9.18 2.78
CA THR A 54 0.81 -9.54 1.52
C THR A 54 1.86 -8.51 1.12
N PHE A 55 2.07 -7.46 1.92
CA PHE A 55 3.08 -6.45 1.65
C PHE A 55 4.47 -7.07 1.73
N VAL A 56 5.07 -7.31 0.57
CA VAL A 56 6.43 -7.82 0.47
C VAL A 56 7.36 -6.63 0.25
N PRO A 57 8.22 -6.27 1.22
CA PRO A 57 9.26 -5.30 0.98
C PRO A 57 10.23 -5.87 -0.05
N SER A 58 10.48 -5.12 -1.12
CA SER A 58 11.55 -5.46 -2.07
C SER A 58 12.92 -5.28 -1.38
N PRO A 59 13.87 -6.22 -1.53
CA PRO A 59 15.20 -6.11 -0.93
C PRO A 59 16.00 -4.89 -1.42
#